data_AF-A0A0S8II16-F1
#
_entry.id   AF-A0A0S8II16-F1
#
_cell.length_a   1.000
_cell.length_b   1.000
_cell.length_c   1.000
_cell.angle_alpha   90.00
_cell.angle_beta   90.00
_cell.angle_gamma   90.00
#
_symmetry.space_group_name_H-M   'P 1'
#
loop_
_entity.id
_entity.type
_entity.pdbx_description
1 polymer ?
#
loop_
_entity_poly.entity_id
_entity_poly.type
_entity_poly.pdbx_seq_one_letter_code
_entity_poly.pdbx_strand_id
1 'polypeptide(L)'
;MNKKIGINDPCPCGSGKKFKRCCMQGQNKEQKDKRPQTQSPLPSFSWMEDDGFHCIMTGVAPSPDELERMTKEYQEQIRSSPMWDEMVRKFGKEKAEELLKQCRVKPG
;
A
#
# COMPACT_ATOMS: atom_id res chain seq x y z
N MET A 1 -12.34 -12.01 -48.95
CA MET A 1 -11.85 -12.60 -47.68
C MET A 1 -11.05 -11.54 -46.93
N ASN A 2 -11.62 -10.88 -45.92
CA ASN A 2 -10.84 -9.96 -45.07
C ASN A 2 -10.02 -10.79 -44.08
N LYS A 3 -8.73 -11.00 -44.38
CA LYS A 3 -7.77 -11.64 -43.45
C LYS A 3 -7.71 -10.80 -42.17
N LYS A 4 -8.31 -11.29 -41.09
CA LYS A 4 -8.15 -10.70 -39.76
C LYS A 4 -6.71 -10.96 -39.31
N ILE A 5 -5.86 -9.94 -39.37
CA ILE A 5 -4.49 -10.00 -38.86
C ILE A 5 -4.54 -10.02 -37.33
N GLY A 6 -3.87 -10.99 -36.72
CA GLY A 6 -3.76 -11.08 -35.26
C GLY A 6 -2.90 -9.96 -34.70
N ILE A 7 -3.27 -9.48 -33.51
CA ILE A 7 -2.60 -8.37 -32.81
C ILE A 7 -1.10 -8.65 -32.55
N ASN A 8 -0.72 -9.93 -32.43
CA ASN A 8 0.67 -10.35 -32.23
C ASN A 8 1.41 -10.74 -33.52
N ASP A 9 0.72 -10.80 -34.66
CA ASP A 9 1.32 -11.19 -35.93
C ASP A 9 2.28 -10.11 -36.45
N PRO A 10 3.23 -10.47 -37.32
CA PRO A 10 4.07 -9.49 -38.00
C PRO A 10 3.21 -8.49 -38.78
N CYS A 11 3.56 -7.22 -38.66
CA CYS A 11 2.79 -6.13 -39.25
C CYS A 11 2.94 -6.13 -40.77
N PRO A 12 1.83 -6.06 -41.55
CA PRO A 12 1.87 -6.16 -43.01
C PRO A 12 2.52 -4.95 -43.70
N CYS A 13 2.85 -3.88 -42.98
CA CYS A 13 3.55 -2.71 -43.53
C CYS A 13 5.06 -2.92 -43.75
N GLY A 14 5.57 -4.13 -43.53
CA GLY A 14 6.98 -4.46 -43.76
C GLY A 14 7.93 -3.99 -42.66
N SER A 15 7.43 -3.49 -41.53
CA SER A 15 8.26 -2.96 -40.44
C SER A 15 8.98 -4.01 -39.60
N GLY A 16 8.64 -5.29 -39.75
CA GLY A 16 9.15 -6.40 -38.93
C GLY A 16 8.64 -6.42 -37.46
N LYS A 17 7.81 -5.46 -37.05
CA LYS A 17 7.24 -5.37 -35.69
C LYS A 17 5.90 -6.10 -35.60
N LYS A 18 5.45 -6.49 -34.40
CA LYS A 18 4.08 -7.00 -34.16
C LYS A 18 3.04 -5.93 -34.54
N PHE A 19 1.92 -6.31 -35.14
CA PHE A 19 0.86 -5.39 -35.59
C PHE A 19 0.45 -4.39 -34.50
N LYS A 20 0.28 -4.86 -33.26
CA LYS A 20 -0.04 -4.03 -32.07
C LYS A 20 0.95 -2.92 -31.76
N ARG A 21 2.24 -3.13 -32.08
CA ARG A 21 3.33 -2.18 -31.80
C ARG A 21 3.74 -1.36 -33.02
N CYS A 22 2.97 -1.43 -34.10
CA CYS A 22 3.27 -0.74 -35.35
C CYS A 22 2.02 -0.04 -35.88
N CYS A 23 1.35 -0.61 -36.89
CA CYS A 23 0.22 0.05 -37.54
C CYS A 23 -0.96 0.26 -36.60
N MET A 24 -1.13 -0.52 -35.53
CA MET A 24 -2.23 -0.35 -34.58
C MET A 24 -2.01 0.81 -33.57
N GLN A 25 -0.76 1.04 -33.15
CA GLN A 25 -0.41 2.17 -32.28
C GLN A 25 -0.38 3.51 -33.03
N GLY A 26 -0.12 3.49 -34.35
CA GLY A 26 -0.13 4.68 -35.19
C GLY A 26 -1.52 5.31 -35.40
N GLN A 27 -2.60 4.53 -35.21
CA GLN A 27 -3.99 4.95 -35.44
C GLN A 27 -4.57 5.75 -34.27
N ASN A 28 -3.86 5.81 -33.14
CA ASN A 28 -4.37 6.34 -31.89
C ASN A 28 -3.42 7.39 -31.29
N LYS A 29 -2.97 8.34 -32.13
CA LYS A 29 -2.14 9.47 -31.68
C LYS A 29 -2.96 10.72 -31.29
N GLU A 30 -4.26 10.73 -31.55
CA GLU A 30 -5.14 11.88 -31.26
C GLU A 30 -5.99 11.74 -30.00
N GLN A 31 -5.89 10.63 -29.27
CA GLN A 31 -6.45 10.53 -27.92
C GLN A 31 -5.32 10.49 -26.90
N LYS A 32 -4.56 11.61 -26.83
CA LYS A 32 -3.84 11.97 -25.61
C LYS A 32 -4.87 12.29 -24.54
N ASP A 33 -5.34 11.22 -23.91
CA ASP A 33 -5.86 11.10 -22.55
C ASP A 33 -5.64 12.39 -21.73
N LYS A 34 -6.65 13.28 -21.68
CA LYS A 34 -6.81 14.29 -20.62
C LYS A 34 -7.28 13.63 -19.31
N ARG A 35 -6.97 12.36 -19.09
CA ARG A 35 -7.09 11.78 -17.76
C ARG A 35 -5.87 12.28 -17.01
N PRO A 36 -6.00 12.97 -15.86
CA PRO A 36 -4.85 13.14 -15.00
C PRO A 36 -4.32 11.74 -14.76
N GLN A 37 -3.13 11.44 -15.29
CA GLN A 37 -2.33 10.33 -14.81
C GLN A 37 -1.89 10.72 -13.41
N THR A 38 -2.82 10.70 -12.46
CA THR A 38 -2.50 10.41 -11.08
C THR A 38 -2.06 8.97 -11.10
N GLN A 39 -0.83 8.73 -11.53
CA GLN A 39 -0.07 7.59 -11.08
C GLN A 39 -0.13 7.74 -9.56
N SER A 40 -0.97 6.94 -8.89
CA SER A 40 -0.85 6.83 -7.46
C SER A 40 0.60 6.42 -7.23
N PRO A 41 1.40 7.19 -6.48
CA PRO A 41 2.83 6.92 -6.36
C PRO A 41 3.15 5.58 -5.69
N LEU A 42 2.13 4.86 -5.20
CA LEU A 42 2.27 3.58 -4.54
C LEU A 42 1.86 2.43 -5.47
N PRO A 43 2.68 1.38 -5.61
CA PRO A 43 2.26 0.15 -6.26
C PRO A 43 1.19 -0.49 -5.36
N SER A 44 -0.06 -0.39 -5.78
CA SER A 44 -1.16 -1.14 -5.15
C SER A 44 -1.29 -2.46 -5.91
N PHE A 45 -1.01 -3.57 -5.23
CA PHE A 45 -1.36 -4.90 -5.75
C PHE A 45 -2.81 -5.15 -5.37
N SER A 46 -3.70 -5.15 -6.36
CA SER A 46 -5.12 -5.44 -6.16
C SER A 46 -5.51 -6.69 -6.93
N TRP A 47 -6.40 -7.48 -6.34
CA TRP A 47 -6.95 -8.69 -6.93
C TRP A 47 -8.41 -8.87 -6.50
N MET A 48 -9.13 -9.72 -7.22
CA MET A 48 -10.55 -9.94 -7.03
C MET A 48 -10.78 -11.43 -6.77
N GLU A 49 -11.46 -11.74 -5.68
CA GLU A 49 -11.85 -13.10 -5.27
C GLU A 49 -13.36 -13.15 -5.04
N ASP A 50 -13.91 -14.34 -4.79
CA ASP A 50 -15.36 -14.53 -4.62
C ASP A 50 -15.92 -13.73 -3.43
N ASP A 51 -15.10 -13.41 -2.43
CA ASP A 51 -15.46 -12.56 -1.29
C ASP A 51 -15.21 -11.06 -1.52
N GLY A 52 -14.64 -10.69 -2.67
CA GLY A 52 -14.66 -9.32 -3.16
C GLY A 52 -13.30 -8.75 -3.57
N PHE A 53 -13.20 -7.42 -3.46
CA PHE A 53 -12.06 -6.64 -3.93
C PHE A 53 -10.99 -6.50 -2.84
N HIS A 54 -9.81 -7.04 -3.12
CA HIS A 54 -8.65 -6.98 -2.24
C HIS A 54 -7.64 -5.97 -2.75
N CYS A 55 -7.10 -5.16 -1.84
CA CYS A 55 -6.00 -4.26 -2.14
C CYS A 55 -4.90 -4.36 -1.09
N ILE A 56 -3.68 -4.67 -1.52
CA ILE A 56 -2.47 -4.41 -0.74
C ILE A 56 -2.02 -2.99 -1.04
N MET A 57 -2.00 -2.18 0.01
CA MET A 57 -1.43 -0.85 -0.02
C MET A 57 -0.01 -0.91 0.53
N THR A 58 0.92 -0.23 -0.13
CA THR A 58 2.25 0.00 0.45
C THR A 58 2.06 0.95 1.62
N GLY A 59 2.20 0.44 2.85
CA GLY A 59 2.18 1.28 4.04
C GLY A 59 3.36 2.24 4.05
N VAL A 60 3.13 3.50 4.39
CA VAL A 60 4.21 4.45 4.69
C VAL A 60 4.60 4.22 6.14
N ALA A 61 5.90 4.06 6.41
CA ALA A 61 6.38 3.96 7.78
C ALA A 61 6.00 5.25 8.55
N PRO A 62 5.44 5.14 9.77
CA PRO A 62 5.04 6.30 10.55
C PRO A 62 6.24 7.20 10.84
N SER A 63 6.01 8.51 10.87
CA SER A 63 7.04 9.46 11.26
C SER A 63 7.45 9.27 12.74
N PRO A 64 8.61 9.80 13.16
CA PRO A 64 9.00 9.75 14.57
C PRO A 64 7.95 10.33 15.52
N ASP A 65 7.31 11.44 15.15
CA ASP A 65 6.24 12.07 15.93
C ASP A 65 4.99 11.19 16.02
N GLU A 66 4.65 10.48 14.93
CA GLU A 66 3.54 9.53 14.93
C GLU A 66 3.83 8.32 15.81
N LEU A 67 5.07 7.81 15.77
CA LEU A 67 5.51 6.72 16.63
C LEU A 67 5.47 7.09 18.12
N GLU A 68 5.81 8.34 18.46
CA GLU A 68 5.68 8.87 19.81
C GLU A 68 4.21 8.96 20.24
N ARG A 69 3.32 9.47 19.37
CA ARG A 69 1.88 9.51 19.62
C ARG A 69 1.31 8.11 19.86
N MET A 70 1.63 7.16 18.98
CA MET A 70 1.20 5.77 19.13
C MET A 70 1.74 5.13 20.41
N THR A 71 2.99 5.43 20.76
CA THR A 71 3.60 4.96 22.02
C THR A 71 2.84 5.51 23.23
N LYS A 72 2.47 6.79 23.21
CA LYS A 72 1.69 7.41 24.29
C LYS A 72 0.31 6.78 24.41
N GLU A 73 -0.41 6.63 23.31
CA GLU A 73 -1.74 5.98 23.28
C GLU A 73 -1.66 4.55 23.83
N TYR A 74 -0.65 3.78 23.42
CA TYR A 74 -0.44 2.43 23.94
C TYR A 74 -0.17 2.42 25.46
N GLN A 75 0.66 3.35 25.96
CA GLN A 75 0.90 3.49 27.39
C GLN A 75 -0.37 3.89 28.16
N GLU A 76 -1.23 4.73 27.59
CA GLU A 76 -2.53 5.09 28.17
C GLU A 76 -3.49 3.89 28.21
N GLN A 77 -3.51 3.07 27.16
CA GLN A 77 -4.28 1.81 27.15
C GLN A 77 -3.80 0.83 28.21
N ILE A 78 -2.50 0.76 28.45
CA ILE A 78 -1.97 -0.04 29.57
C ILE A 78 -2.49 0.54 30.88
N ARG A 79 -2.40 1.85 31.11
CA ARG A 79 -2.86 2.49 32.35
C ARG A 79 -4.35 2.31 32.63
N SER A 80 -5.18 2.18 31.59
CA SER A 80 -6.62 1.92 31.72
C SER A 80 -6.97 0.44 31.83
N SER A 81 -6.01 -0.47 31.64
CA SER A 81 -6.21 -1.91 31.71
C SER A 81 -6.15 -2.43 33.16
N PRO A 82 -6.92 -3.47 33.53
CA PRO A 82 -6.81 -4.15 34.83
C PRO A 82 -5.40 -4.67 35.16
N MET A 83 -4.58 -4.89 34.12
CA MET A 83 -3.17 -5.27 34.26
C MET A 83 -2.35 -4.19 34.98
N TRP A 84 -2.68 -2.90 34.78
CA TRP A 84 -1.99 -1.80 35.45
C TRP A 84 -2.21 -1.82 36.96
N ASP A 85 -3.44 -2.06 37.39
CA ASP A 85 -3.75 -2.21 38.82
C ASP A 85 -2.97 -3.36 39.44
N GLU A 86 -2.82 -4.47 38.72
CA GLU A 86 -2.01 -5.60 39.17
C GLU A 86 -0.51 -5.26 39.23
N MET A 87 0.02 -4.53 38.25
CA MET A 87 1.41 -4.08 38.25
C MET A 87 1.70 -3.13 39.40
N VAL A 88 0.82 -2.14 39.64
CA VAL A 88 0.95 -1.21 40.76
C VAL A 88 0.87 -1.95 42.09
N ARG A 89 -0.03 -2.93 42.23
CA ARG A 89 -0.17 -3.76 43.43
C ARG A 89 1.09 -4.60 43.70
N LYS A 90 1.73 -5.17 42.67
CA LYS A 90 2.90 -6.06 42.83
C LYS A 90 4.22 -5.30 42.98
N PHE A 91 4.44 -4.26 42.19
CA PHE A 91 5.74 -3.60 42.06
C PHE A 91 5.78 -2.21 42.69
N GLY A 92 4.62 -1.66 43.07
CA GLY A 92 4.50 -0.27 43.47
C GLY A 92 4.40 0.66 42.25
N LYS A 93 3.83 1.86 42.47
CA LYS A 93 3.54 2.83 41.41
C LYS A 93 4.79 3.30 40.67
N GLU A 94 5.87 3.59 41.39
CA GLU A 94 7.11 4.11 40.78
C GLU A 94 7.74 3.11 39.81
N LYS A 95 7.87 1.85 40.23
CA LYS A 95 8.44 0.79 39.39
C LYS A 95 7.52 0.43 38.23
N ALA A 96 6.20 0.46 38.43
CA ALA A 96 5.23 0.27 37.34
C ALA A 96 5.35 1.37 36.26
N GLU A 97 5.51 2.63 36.66
CA GLU A 97 5.75 3.75 35.73
C GLU A 97 7.09 3.63 35.01
N GLU A 98 8.14 3.18 35.68
CA GLU A 98 9.45 2.93 35.05
C GLU A 98 9.36 1.82 33.98
N LEU A 99 8.67 0.72 34.29
CA LEU A 99 8.43 -0.36 33.33
C LEU A 99 7.61 0.12 32.13
N LEU A 100 6.59 0.95 32.36
CA LEU A 100 5.74 1.48 31.30
C LEU A 100 6.51 2.37 30.31
N LYS A 101 7.53 3.11 30.76
CA LYS A 101 8.40 3.92 29.87
C LYS A 101 9.18 3.07 28.86
N GLN A 102 9.39 1.79 29.17
CA GLN A 102 10.08 0.85 28.28
C GLN A 102 9.15 0.32 27.17
N CYS A 103 7.83 0.39 27.37
CA CYS A 103 6.83 0.03 26.38
C CYS A 103 6.76 1.10 25.27
N ARG A 104 7.58 0.93 24.23
CA ARG A 104 7.61 1.79 23.03
C ARG A 104 7.26 1.02 21.77
N VAL A 105 6.53 1.66 20.87
CA VAL A 105 6.27 1.11 19.53
C VAL A 105 7.57 1.14 18.73
N LYS A 106 7.88 0.05 18.03
CA LYS A 106 9.03 -0.03 17.12
C LYS A 106 8.53 -0.15 15.68
N PRO A 107 9.12 0.56 14.72
CA PRO A 107 8.83 0.31 13.31
C PRO A 107 9.25 -1.13 12.96
N GLY A 108 8.38 -1.82 12.22
CA GLY A 108 8.59 -3.20 11.76
C GLY A 108 9.39 -3.30 10.48
#